data_AF-A0A6P0NM16-F1
#
_entry.id   AF-A0A6P0NM16-F1
#
_cell.length_a   1.000
_cell.length_b   1.000
_cell.length_c   1.000
_cell.angle_alpha   90.00
_cell.angle_beta   90.00
_cell.angle_gamma   90.00
#
_symmetry.space_group_name_H-M   'P 1'
#
loop_
_entity.id
_entity.type
_entity.pdbx_description
1 polymer ?
#
loop_
_entity_poly.entity_id
_entity_poly.type
_entity_poly.pdbx_seq_one_letter_code
_entity_poly.pdbx_strand_id
1 'polypeptide(L)'
;MTKEAIVDEIIRPNQLGRVRYRGSLWNAKCIQELTVNTGEVVYVLGNHGITLIVDTIPNNDNIAPDISDQKLPLPTPLLFAGKFLLLLFILL
;
A
#
# COMPACT_ATOMS: atom_id res chain seq x y z
N MET A 1 -4.66 11.67 -17.92
CA MET A 1 -3.54 12.24 -17.14
C MET A 1 -3.30 11.31 -15.97
N THR A 2 -2.12 10.74 -15.83
CA THR A 2 -1.78 9.87 -14.69
C THR A 2 -1.75 10.70 -13.40
N LYS A 3 -2.42 10.22 -12.35
CA LYS A 3 -2.46 10.88 -11.04
C LYS A 3 -1.41 10.30 -10.10
N GLU A 4 -0.24 9.93 -10.63
CA GLU A 4 0.84 9.28 -9.88
C GLU A 4 1.63 10.29 -9.04
N ALA A 5 2.04 9.86 -7.86
CA ALA A 5 2.95 10.57 -6.97
C ALA A 5 3.96 9.59 -6.38
N ILE A 6 5.14 10.08 -6.03
CA ILE A 6 6.19 9.27 -5.39
C ILE A 6 6.26 9.65 -3.91
N VAL A 7 6.29 8.66 -3.01
CA VAL A 7 6.44 8.89 -1.57
C VAL A 7 7.84 9.42 -1.26
N ASP A 8 7.90 10.57 -0.61
CA ASP A 8 9.12 11.28 -0.19
C ASP A 8 9.38 11.01 1.31
N GLU A 9 8.35 11.12 2.15
CA GLU A 9 8.36 10.72 3.56
C GLU A 9 7.33 9.61 3.82
N ILE A 10 7.73 8.58 4.58
CA ILE A 10 6.91 7.40 4.91
C ILE A 10 5.50 7.81 5.34
N ILE A 11 4.48 7.19 4.75
CA ILE A 11 3.09 7.34 5.14
C ILE A 11 2.71 6.13 6.00
N ARG A 12 2.38 6.35 7.27
CA ARG A 12 1.90 5.29 8.18
C ARG A 12 0.37 5.30 8.26
N PRO A 13 -0.27 4.19 8.67
CA PRO A 13 -1.69 4.14 8.93
C PRO A 13 -2.14 5.29 9.81
N ASN A 14 -3.17 6.02 9.38
CA ASN A 14 -3.72 7.19 10.07
C ASN A 14 -2.74 8.35 10.36
N GLN A 15 -1.57 8.37 9.72
CA GLN A 15 -0.59 9.44 9.83
C GLN A 15 -0.36 10.13 8.49
N LEU A 16 0.13 11.37 8.55
CA LEU A 16 0.59 12.07 7.37
C LEU A 16 2.01 11.64 7.02
N GLY A 17 2.27 11.45 5.74
CA GLY A 17 3.61 11.47 5.17
C GLY A 17 3.71 12.57 4.11
N ARG A 18 4.68 12.43 3.19
CA ARG A 18 4.85 13.37 2.07
C ARG A 18 5.02 12.65 0.76
N VAL A 19 4.49 13.27 -0.29
CA VAL A 19 4.66 12.79 -1.66
C VAL A 19 5.12 13.92 -2.56
N ARG A 20 5.88 13.55 -3.59
CA ARG A 20 6.16 14.40 -4.73
C ARG A 20 5.09 14.19 -5.79
N TYR A 21 4.23 15.18 -5.96
CA TYR A 21 3.14 15.17 -6.93
C TYR A 21 3.27 16.39 -7.85
N ARG A 22 3.32 16.16 -9.17
CA ARG A 22 3.47 17.20 -10.20
C ARG A 22 4.64 18.17 -9.92
N GLY A 23 5.75 17.63 -9.42
CA GLY A 23 6.97 18.41 -9.13
C GLY A 23 6.98 19.18 -7.82
N SER A 24 5.89 19.17 -7.04
CA SER A 24 5.82 19.79 -5.72
C SER A 24 5.72 18.76 -4.61
N LEU A 25 6.18 19.12 -3.41
CA LEU A 25 6.07 18.30 -2.21
C LEU A 25 4.74 18.61 -1.50
N TRP A 26 3.97 17.56 -1.19
CA TRP A 26 2.64 17.67 -0.58
C TRP A 26 2.54 16.81 0.67
N ASN A 27 1.75 17.26 1.65
CA ASN A 27 1.26 16.38 2.70
C ASN A 27 0.37 15.30 2.06
N ALA A 28 0.47 14.06 2.52
CA ALA A 28 -0.33 12.96 1.99
C ALA A 28 -0.84 12.05 3.09
N LYS A 29 -2.07 11.53 2.90
CA LYS A 29 -2.65 10.46 3.70
C LYS A 29 -3.08 9.32 2.78
N CYS A 30 -2.66 8.10 3.08
CA CYS A 30 -3.13 6.91 2.40
C CYS A 30 -4.52 6.52 2.93
N ILE A 31 -5.44 6.18 2.03
CA ILE A 31 -6.78 5.68 2.42
C ILE A 31 -6.73 4.25 2.97
N GLN A 32 -5.71 3.48 2.56
CA GLN A 32 -5.49 2.13 3.06
C GLN A 32 -4.77 2.16 4.42
N GLU A 33 -5.14 1.24 5.30
CA GLU A 33 -4.53 1.07 6.63
C GLU A 33 -3.20 0.30 6.54
N LEU A 34 -2.24 0.81 5.76
CA LEU A 34 -0.90 0.22 5.60
C LEU A 34 0.20 1.28 5.61
N THR A 35 1.44 0.83 5.80
CA THR A 35 2.61 1.71 5.70
C THR A 35 3.14 1.73 4.28
N VAL A 36 3.26 2.92 3.69
CA VAL A 36 3.86 3.15 2.36
C VAL A 36 5.25 3.76 2.56
N ASN A 37 6.27 3.11 2.01
CA ASN A 37 7.66 3.48 2.18
C ASN A 37 8.08 4.57 1.17
N THR A 38 9.15 5.30 1.50
CA THR A 38 9.78 6.25 0.58
C THR A 38 10.19 5.57 -0.73
N GLY A 39 9.94 6.25 -1.85
CA GLY A 39 10.22 5.77 -3.20
C GLY A 39 9.08 4.98 -3.85
N GLU A 40 8.06 4.56 -3.09
CA GLU A 40 6.90 3.87 -3.65
C GLU A 40 5.98 4.82 -4.42
N VAL A 41 5.31 4.28 -5.44
CA VAL A 41 4.34 5.01 -6.25
C VAL A 41 2.95 4.88 -5.62
N VAL A 42 2.25 6.00 -5.51
CA VAL A 42 0.86 6.08 -5.08
C VAL A 42 0.04 6.89 -6.07
N TYR A 43 -1.28 6.73 -6.02
CA TYR A 43 -2.22 7.37 -6.92
C TYR A 43 -3.07 8.38 -6.16
N VAL A 44 -3.03 9.64 -6.59
CA VAL A 44 -3.80 10.74 -6.00
C VAL A 44 -5.27 10.58 -6.39
N LEU A 45 -6.11 10.38 -5.39
CA LEU A 45 -7.57 10.34 -5.54
C LEU A 45 -8.16 11.75 -5.57
N GLY A 46 -7.60 12.64 -4.74
CA GLY A 46 -8.03 14.03 -4.59
C GLY A 46 -7.27 14.72 -3.46
N ASN A 47 -7.84 15.80 -2.93
CA ASN A 47 -7.26 16.54 -1.82
C ASN A 47 -8.32 16.94 -0.79
N HIS A 48 -7.92 16.96 0.48
CA HIS A 48 -8.66 17.54 1.58
C HIS A 48 -7.84 18.71 2.14
N GLY A 49 -8.18 19.92 1.71
CA GLY A 49 -7.37 21.12 1.98
C GLY A 49 -5.97 21.00 1.38
N ILE A 50 -4.95 21.06 2.24
CA ILE A 50 -3.52 20.99 1.88
C ILE A 50 -2.96 19.55 1.89
N THR A 51 -3.81 18.55 2.14
CA THR A 51 -3.42 17.13 2.20
C THR A 51 -3.96 16.39 0.99
N LEU A 52 -3.08 15.72 0.25
CA LEU A 52 -3.47 14.79 -0.80
C LEU A 52 -3.98 13.49 -0.20
N ILE A 53 -5.09 13.00 -0.74
CA ILE A 53 -5.61 11.67 -0.44
C ILE A 53 -5.11 10.73 -1.52
N VAL A 54 -4.40 9.69 -1.12
CA VAL A 54 -3.74 8.76 -2.04
C VAL A 54 -4.13 7.31 -1.76
N ASP A 55 -3.96 6.47 -2.77
CA ASP A 55 -4.15 5.02 -2.71
C ASP A 55 -2.94 4.31 -3.33
N THR A 56 -2.66 3.07 -2.95
CA THR A 56 -1.66 2.23 -3.63
C THR A 56 -2.23 1.56 -4.87
N ILE A 57 -3.56 1.53 -4.99
CA ILE A 57 -4.27 0.97 -6.15
C ILE A 57 -4.64 2.12 -7.10
N PRO A 58 -4.37 2.00 -8.41
CA PRO A 58 -4.79 3.00 -9.37
C PRO A 58 -6.32 3.09 -9.41
N ASN A 59 -6.86 4.29 -9.22
CA ASN A 59 -8.30 4.52 -9.37
C ASN A 59 -8.68 4.43 -10.85
N ASN A 60 -9.23 3.27 -11.20
CA ASN A 60 -9.81 2.96 -12.48
C ASN A 60 -11.28 3.40 -12.42
N ASP A 61 -11.57 4.63 -12.85
CA ASP A 61 -12.93 5.17 -12.92
C ASP A 61 -13.85 4.44 -13.95
N ASN A 62 -13.40 3.31 -14.54
CA ASN A 62 -14.14 2.51 -15.53
C ASN A 62 -14.40 1.05 -15.09
N ILE A 63 -14.03 0.63 -13.87
CA ILE A 63 -14.51 -0.63 -13.31
C ILE A 63 -15.81 -0.30 -12.58
N ALA A 64 -16.95 -0.52 -13.25
CA ALA A 64 -18.18 -0.83 -12.54
C ALA A 64 -17.84 -1.92 -11.50
N PRO A 65 -18.36 -1.87 -10.26
CA PRO A 65 -18.10 -2.92 -9.29
C PRO A 65 -18.65 -4.22 -9.87
N ASP A 66 -17.79 -4.99 -10.50
CA ASP A 66 -18.05 -6.37 -10.83
C ASP A 66 -18.12 -7.06 -9.47
N ILE A 67 -19.36 -7.28 -9.02
CA ILE A 67 -19.66 -8.16 -7.91
C ILE A 67 -19.38 -9.58 -8.42
N SER A 68 -18.10 -9.90 -8.58
CA SER A 68 -17.60 -11.24 -8.82
C SER A 68 -16.36 -11.42 -7.95
N ASP A 69 -16.55 -12.18 -6.87
CA ASP A 69 -15.50 -12.85 -6.11
C ASP A 69 -14.60 -12.06 -5.15
N GLN A 70 -15.18 -11.14 -4.36
CA GLN A 70 -14.60 -10.89 -3.02
C GLN A 70 -14.94 -12.05 -2.07
N LYS A 71 -14.25 -13.17 -2.25
CA LYS A 71 -14.00 -14.12 -1.16
C LYS A 71 -13.19 -13.36 -0.11
N LEU A 72 -13.85 -13.00 0.99
CA LEU A 72 -13.23 -12.46 2.20
C LEU A 72 -11.88 -13.16 2.43
N PRO A 73 -10.74 -12.46 2.58
CA PRO A 73 -9.52 -13.12 2.97
C PRO A 73 -9.73 -13.66 4.39
N LEU A 74 -10.13 -14.92 4.49
CA LEU A 74 -10.11 -15.68 5.73
C LEU A 74 -8.68 -15.54 6.28
N PRO A 75 -8.47 -15.19 7.57
CA PRO A 75 -7.14 -15.24 8.15
C PRO A 75 -6.63 -16.65 7.89
N THR A 76 -5.49 -16.76 7.22
CA THR A 76 -4.81 -18.03 7.06
C THR A 76 -3.94 -18.21 8.29
N PRO A 77 -4.33 -19.01 9.30
CA PRO A 77 -3.36 -19.54 10.24
C PRO A 77 -2.68 -20.72 9.52
N LEU A 78 -1.62 -20.46 8.77
CA LEU A 78 -0.75 -21.51 8.27
C LEU A 78 0.70 -21.07 8.51
N LEU A 79 1.26 -21.51 9.63
CA LEU A 79 2.12 -22.68 9.63
C LEU A 79 3.30 -22.49 8.66
N PHE A 80 4.31 -21.74 9.09
CA PHE A 80 5.70 -22.09 8.73
C PHE A 80 6.10 -23.36 9.51
N ALA A 81 5.38 -24.45 9.24
CA ALA A 81 5.87 -25.78 9.45
C ALA A 81 6.72 -26.12 8.22
N GLY A 82 8.00 -26.40 8.45
CA GLY A 82 8.80 -27.18 7.50
C GLY A 82 9.69 -26.39 6.54
N LYS A 83 10.70 -25.68 7.07
CA LYS A 83 11.98 -25.54 6.34
C LYS A 83 13.21 -25.23 7.18
N PHE A 84 13.12 -25.16 8.51
CA PHE A 84 14.27 -24.79 9.35
C PHE A 84 14.53 -25.75 10.52
N LEU A 85 14.48 -27.05 10.25
CA LEU A 85 15.11 -28.06 11.11
C LEU A 85 15.75 -29.19 10.28
N LEU A 86 16.42 -28.83 9.18
CA LEU A 86 17.31 -29.73 8.43
C LEU A 86 18.77 -29.47 8.80
N LEU A 87 19.04 -29.33 10.11
CA LEU A 87 20.39 -29.15 10.65
C LEU A 87 20.66 -29.99 11.92
N LEU A 88 19.85 -31.03 12.21
CA LEU A 88 20.12 -31.95 13.33
C LEU A 88 20.49 -33.39 12.92
N PHE A 89 20.72 -33.67 11.63
CA PHE A 89 21.01 -35.04 11.15
C PHE A 89 22.35 -35.23 10.40
N ILE A 90 23.25 -34.24 10.38
CA ILE A 90 24.61 -34.38 9.77
C ILE A 90 25.73 -34.22 10.82
N LEU A 91 25.46 -34.53 12.10
CA LEU A 91 26.55 -34.74 13.05
C LEU A 91 26.16 -35.84 14.06
N LEU A 92 25.97 -37.04 13.52
CA LEU A 92 26.34 -38.27 14.20
C LEU A 92 27.79 -38.59 13.83
#